data_AF-A0A3D4M5J1-F1
#
_entry.id   AF-A0A3D4M5J1-F1
#
_cell.length_a   1.000
_cell.length_b   1.000
_cell.length_c   1.000
_cell.angle_alpha   90.00
_cell.angle_beta   90.00
_cell.angle_gamma   90.00
#
_symmetry.space_group_name_H-M   'P 1'
#
loop_
_entity.id
_entity.type
_entity.pdbx_description
1 polymer ?
#
loop_
_entity_poly.entity_id
_entity_poly.type
_entity_poly.pdbx_seq_one_letter_code
_entity_poly.pdbx_strand_id
1 'polypeptide(L)'
;MKRLFCILFCFCCLGLNAQKKNADEHFRLYRYSEAIPLYKEYLQKKPKDYEASKSLLLAYKYTNNIQGAIEIARNILKLEETVAEDWYDMVQLLRISGNLAEARL
;
A
#
# COMPACT_ATOMS: atom_id res chain seq x y z
N MET A 1 24.13 -21.60 -16.63
CA MET A 1 22.74 -21.35 -16.17
C MET A 1 22.63 -20.42 -14.95
N LYS A 2 23.55 -20.42 -13.97
CA LYS A 2 23.48 -19.50 -12.81
C LYS A 2 23.67 -18.01 -13.13
N ARG A 3 24.49 -17.66 -14.14
CA ARG A 3 24.73 -16.26 -14.55
C ARG A 3 23.52 -15.59 -15.23
N LEU A 4 22.66 -16.35 -15.91
CA LEU A 4 21.41 -15.83 -16.48
C LEU A 4 20.39 -15.47 -15.39
N PHE A 5 20.37 -16.24 -14.30
CA PHE A 5 19.48 -15.99 -13.16
C PHE A 5 19.86 -14.70 -12.40
N CYS A 6 21.16 -14.41 -12.29
CA CYS A 6 21.63 -13.14 -11.71
C CYS A 6 21.29 -11.91 -12.58
N ILE A 7 21.29 -12.05 -13.91
CA ILE A 7 20.93 -10.95 -14.83
C ILE A 7 19.42 -10.67 -14.79
N LEU A 8 18.59 -11.72 -14.70
CA LEU A 8 17.14 -11.59 -14.48
C LEU A 8 16.80 -10.96 -13.11
N PHE A 9 17.58 -11.29 -12.08
CA PHE A 9 17.41 -10.70 -10.74
C PHE A 9 17.85 -9.23 -10.68
N CYS A 10 18.86 -8.83 -11.46
CA CYS A 10 19.30 -7.44 -11.58
C CYS A 10 18.31 -6.53 -12.33
N PHE A 11 17.56 -7.06 -13.32
CA PHE A 11 16.54 -6.28 -14.03
C PHE A 11 15.28 -6.00 -13.17
N CYS A 12 15.00 -6.82 -12.15
CA CYS A 12 13.87 -6.58 -11.24
C CYS A 12 14.07 -5.40 -10.28
N CYS A 13 15.31 -5.03 -9.94
CA CYS A 13 15.57 -3.99 -8.94
C CYS A 13 15.51 -2.56 -9.49
N LEU A 14 15.93 -2.35 -10.75
CA LEU A 14 15.86 -1.02 -11.40
C LEU A 14 14.42 -0.61 -11.75
N GLY A 15 13.59 -1.58 -12.15
CA GLY A 15 12.17 -1.35 -12.42
C GLY A 15 11.35 -0.99 -11.18
N LEU A 16 11.82 -1.35 -9.99
CA LEU A 16 11.02 -1.23 -8.77
C LEU A 16 10.82 0.22 -8.32
N ASN A 17 11.87 1.03 -8.30
CA ASN A 17 11.74 2.46 -7.96
C ASN A 17 10.98 3.22 -9.06
N ALA A 18 11.16 2.83 -10.33
CA ALA A 18 10.38 3.37 -11.43
C ALA A 18 8.90 3.02 -11.31
N GLN A 19 8.59 1.82 -10.80
CA GLN A 19 7.23 1.36 -10.56
C GLN A 19 6.54 2.16 -9.45
N LYS A 20 7.20 2.41 -8.30
CA LYS A 20 6.65 3.31 -7.28
C LYS A 20 6.40 4.70 -7.85
N LYS A 21 7.38 5.28 -8.55
CA LYS A 21 7.22 6.60 -9.16
C LYS A 21 6.04 6.67 -10.12
N ASN A 22 5.80 5.61 -10.90
CA ASN A 22 4.66 5.51 -11.79
C ASN A 22 3.33 5.39 -11.00
N ALA A 23 3.31 4.60 -9.93
CA ALA A 23 2.16 4.52 -9.02
C ALA A 23 1.84 5.89 -8.40
N ASP A 24 2.86 6.61 -7.94
CA ASP A 24 2.72 7.96 -7.38
C ASP A 24 2.18 8.95 -8.42
N GLU A 25 2.57 8.81 -9.69
CA GLU A 25 2.06 9.65 -10.78
C GLU A 25 0.57 9.40 -11.04
N HIS A 26 0.16 8.14 -11.18
CA HIS A 26 -1.26 7.80 -11.28
C HIS A 26 -2.05 8.33 -10.07
N PHE A 27 -1.50 8.20 -8.85
CA PHE A 27 -2.11 8.71 -7.64
C PHE A 27 -2.29 10.24 -7.67
N ARG A 28 -1.23 10.99 -8.03
CA ARG A 28 -1.28 12.47 -8.16
C ARG A 28 -2.28 12.94 -9.21
N LEU A 29 -2.49 12.14 -10.26
CA LEU A 29 -3.49 12.39 -11.30
C LEU A 29 -4.90 11.90 -10.94
N TYR A 30 -5.15 11.54 -9.67
CA TYR A 30 -6.44 11.00 -9.18
C TYR A 30 -6.87 9.69 -9.84
N ARG A 31 -5.96 9.00 -10.53
CA ARG A 31 -6.15 7.70 -11.19
C ARG A 31 -5.89 6.56 -10.22
N TYR A 32 -6.68 6.52 -9.16
CA TYR A 32 -6.45 5.62 -8.02
C TYR A 32 -6.56 4.14 -8.40
N SER A 33 -7.51 3.80 -9.27
CA SER A 33 -7.70 2.43 -9.77
C SER A 33 -6.46 1.89 -10.49
N GLU A 34 -5.78 2.74 -11.25
CA GLU A 34 -4.55 2.43 -11.96
C GLU A 34 -3.31 2.43 -11.04
N ALA A 35 -3.31 3.25 -9.99
CA ALA A 35 -2.24 3.29 -9.01
C ALA A 35 -2.19 2.03 -8.11
N ILE A 36 -3.36 1.48 -7.74
CA ILE A 36 -3.49 0.31 -6.85
C ILE A 36 -2.61 -0.88 -7.27
N PRO A 37 -2.71 -1.44 -8.50
CA PRO A 37 -1.92 -2.60 -8.88
C PRO A 37 -0.41 -2.31 -8.85
N LEU A 38 0.01 -1.09 -9.22
CA LEU A 38 1.41 -0.68 -9.21
C LEU A 38 1.97 -0.63 -7.78
N TYR A 39 1.22 -0.07 -6.82
CA TYR A 39 1.62 -0.10 -5.41
C TYR A 39 1.63 -1.51 -4.85
N LYS A 40 0.65 -2.36 -5.19
CA LYS A 40 0.62 -3.76 -4.73
C LYS A 40 1.87 -4.53 -5.18
N GLU A 41 2.21 -4.45 -6.46
CA GLU A 41 3.40 -5.10 -7.01
C GLU A 41 4.69 -4.55 -6.38
N TYR A 42 4.77 -3.23 -6.17
CA TYR A 42 5.90 -2.62 -5.48
C TYR A 42 6.05 -3.14 -4.04
N LEU A 43 4.96 -3.14 -3.27
CA LEU A 43 4.94 -3.57 -1.87
C LEU A 43 5.20 -5.07 -1.70
N GLN A 44 4.94 -5.92 -2.71
CA GLN A 44 5.40 -7.31 -2.68
C GLN A 44 6.93 -7.44 -2.58
N LYS A 45 7.67 -6.44 -3.09
CA LYS A 45 9.15 -6.41 -3.02
C LYS A 45 9.66 -5.54 -1.88
N LYS A 46 8.89 -4.53 -1.46
CA LYS A 46 9.19 -3.61 -0.35
C LYS A 46 8.04 -3.56 0.66
N PRO A 47 7.77 -4.64 1.40
CA PRO A 47 6.57 -4.76 2.23
C PRO A 47 6.53 -3.81 3.43
N LYS A 48 7.66 -3.16 3.76
CA LYS A 48 7.80 -2.20 4.85
C LYS A 48 7.89 -0.74 4.40
N ASP A 49 7.65 -0.44 3.11
CA ASP A 49 7.61 0.95 2.66
C ASP A 49 6.32 1.61 3.15
N TYR A 50 6.46 2.41 4.21
CA TYR A 50 5.36 3.10 4.87
C TYR A 50 4.61 4.05 3.91
N GLU A 51 5.33 4.87 3.15
CA GLU A 51 4.73 5.85 2.23
C GLU A 51 3.94 5.20 1.09
N ALA A 52 4.48 4.12 0.51
CA ALA A 52 3.78 3.36 -0.50
C ALA A 52 2.53 2.67 0.09
N SER A 53 2.62 2.18 1.33
CA SER A 53 1.47 1.61 2.05
C SER A 53 0.40 2.65 2.34
N LYS A 54 0.76 3.86 2.79
CA LYS A 54 -0.18 4.98 2.99
C LYS A 54 -0.84 5.41 1.68
N SER A 55 -0.09 5.47 0.60
CA SER A 55 -0.65 5.84 -0.71
C SER A 55 -1.63 4.77 -1.23
N LEU A 56 -1.32 3.48 -1.04
CA LEU A 56 -2.24 2.39 -1.38
C LEU A 56 -3.50 2.41 -0.49
N LEU A 57 -3.35 2.66 0.81
CA LEU A 57 -4.46 2.83 1.75
C LEU A 57 -5.43 3.92 1.27
N LEU A 58 -4.90 5.09 0.91
CA LEU A 58 -5.69 6.21 0.40
C LEU A 58 -6.35 5.87 -0.94
N ALA A 59 -5.63 5.22 -1.85
CA ALA A 59 -6.20 4.82 -3.14
C ALA A 59 -7.39 3.87 -2.96
N TYR A 60 -7.32 2.92 -2.02
CA TYR A 60 -8.45 2.07 -1.66
C TYR A 60 -9.61 2.86 -1.03
N LYS A 61 -9.33 3.81 -0.12
CA LYS A 61 -10.35 4.70 0.45
C LYS A 61 -11.09 5.49 -0.64
N TYR A 62 -10.36 6.09 -1.58
CA TYR A 62 -10.94 6.91 -2.66
C TYR A 62 -11.70 6.08 -3.71
N THR A 63 -11.38 4.80 -3.85
CA THR A 63 -12.12 3.85 -4.71
C THR A 63 -13.21 3.11 -3.95
N ASN A 64 -13.49 3.49 -2.70
CA ASN A 64 -14.47 2.86 -1.81
C ASN A 64 -14.23 1.37 -1.56
N ASN A 65 -13.00 0.89 -1.75
CA ASN A 65 -12.60 -0.47 -1.39
C ASN A 65 -12.19 -0.53 0.08
N ILE A 66 -13.19 -0.48 0.96
CA ILE A 66 -12.99 -0.43 2.41
C ILE A 66 -12.25 -1.66 2.93
N GLN A 67 -12.53 -2.84 2.39
CA GLN A 67 -11.87 -4.08 2.81
C GLN A 67 -10.37 -4.05 2.50
N GLY A 68 -10.00 -3.65 1.27
CA GLY A 68 -8.59 -3.49 0.89
C GLY A 68 -7.89 -2.42 1.73
N ALA A 69 -8.59 -1.33 2.06
CA ALA A 69 -8.04 -0.31 2.96
C ALA A 69 -7.76 -0.86 4.36
N ILE A 70 -8.68 -1.64 4.96
CA ILE A 70 -8.49 -2.26 6.28
C ILE A 70 -7.26 -3.19 6.29
N GLU A 71 -7.07 -3.99 5.25
CA GLU A 71 -5.91 -4.88 5.13
C GLU A 71 -4.59 -4.10 5.13
N ILE A 72 -4.52 -3.00 4.37
CA ILE A 72 -3.33 -2.17 4.31
C ILE A 72 -3.11 -1.40 5.61
N ALA A 73 -4.16 -0.86 6.24
CA ALA A 73 -4.07 -0.21 7.53
C ALA A 73 -3.48 -1.17 8.59
N ARG A 74 -3.96 -2.42 8.63
CA ARG A 74 -3.41 -3.44 9.54
C ARG A 74 -1.93 -3.75 9.29
N ASN A 75 -1.45 -3.61 8.07
CA ASN A 75 -0.04 -3.76 7.75
C ASN A 75 0.78 -2.54 8.19
N ILE A 76 0.25 -1.32 7.98
CA ILE A 76 0.86 -0.07 8.43
C ILE A 76 1.08 -0.11 9.94
N LEU A 77 0.08 -0.51 10.72
CA LEU A 77 0.16 -0.59 12.19
C LEU A 77 1.21 -1.56 12.75
N LYS A 78 1.87 -2.34 11.90
CA LYS A 78 2.98 -3.23 12.26
C LYS A 78 4.36 -2.64 11.92
N LEU A 79 4.40 -1.47 11.27
CA LEU A 79 5.63 -0.79 10.87
C LEU A 79 6.17 0.07 12.02
N GLU A 80 7.48 0.32 12.01
CA GLU A 80 8.13 1.15 13.03
C GLU A 80 7.74 2.62 12.89
N GLU A 81 7.40 3.05 11.67
CA GLU A 81 6.97 4.39 11.29
C GLU A 81 5.50 4.69 11.61
N THR A 82 4.78 3.76 12.26
CA THR A 82 3.37 3.94 12.63
C THR A 82 3.18 5.16 13.52
N VAL A 83 2.21 6.01 13.18
CA VAL A 83 1.84 7.20 13.95
C VAL A 83 0.38 7.15 14.43
N ALA A 84 -0.02 8.10 15.27
CA ALA A 84 -1.37 8.15 15.83
C ALA A 84 -2.47 8.25 14.74
N GLU A 85 -2.16 8.93 13.64
CA GLU A 85 -3.04 9.09 12.48
C GLU A 85 -3.37 7.75 11.82
N ASP A 86 -2.49 6.74 11.88
CA ASP A 86 -2.75 5.42 11.30
C ASP A 86 -3.76 4.62 12.11
N TRP A 87 -3.70 4.74 13.43
CA TRP A 87 -4.71 4.17 14.33
C TRP A 87 -6.06 4.82 14.09
N TYR A 88 -6.08 6.14 13.93
CA TYR A 88 -7.30 6.87 13.57
C TYR A 88 -7.88 6.40 12.22
N ASP A 89 -7.04 6.25 11.19
CA ASP A 89 -7.45 5.71 9.89
C ASP A 89 -8.08 4.31 10.04
N MET A 90 -7.48 3.41 10.83
CA MET A 90 -7.99 2.07 11.09
C MET A 90 -9.36 2.09 11.79
N VAL A 91 -9.51 2.89 12.87
CA VAL A 91 -10.78 3.02 13.60
C VAL A 91 -11.88 3.53 12.67
N GLN A 92 -11.59 4.54 11.84
CA GLN A 92 -12.56 5.08 10.89
C GLN A 92 -12.98 4.04 9.85
N LEU A 93 -12.03 3.26 9.32
CA LEU A 93 -12.32 2.17 8.39
C LEU A 93 -13.20 1.07 9.02
N LEU A 94 -12.93 0.68 10.27
CA LEU A 94 -13.73 -0.30 11.00
C LEU A 94 -15.15 0.21 11.31
N ARG A 95 -15.29 1.50 11.57
CA ARG A 95 -16.62 2.13 11.71
C ARG A 95 -17.40 2.11 10.41
N ILE A 96 -16.74 2.43 9.28
CA ILE A 96 -17.37 2.41 7.95
C ILE A 96 -17.77 0.99 7.55
N SER A 97 -16.95 -0.03 7.86
CA SER A 97 -17.28 -1.43 7.56
C SER A 97 -18.32 -2.04 8.50
N GLY A 98 -18.76 -1.31 9.54
CA GLY A 98 -19.71 -1.79 10.54
C GLY A 98 -19.09 -2.71 11.60
N ASN A 99 -17.77 -2.93 11.58
CA ASN A 99 -17.06 -3.72 12.58
C ASN A 99 -16.74 -2.88 13.83
N LEU A 100 -17.80 -2.49 14.54
CA LEU A 100 -17.74 -1.66 15.74
C LEU A 100 -17.16 -2.38 16.97
N ALA A 101 -16.98 -3.70 16.90
CA ALA A 101 -16.33 -4.47 17.95
C ALA A 101 -14.82 -4.22 17.94
N GLU A 102 -14.20 -4.29 16.77
CA GLU A 102 -12.76 -4.06 16.60
C GLU A 102 -12.39 -2.56 16.70
N ALA A 103 -13.35 -1.65 16.45
CA ALA A 103 -13.14 -0.20 16.49
C ALA A 103 -13.03 0.41 17.91
N ARG A 104 -13.25 -0.39 18.97
CA ARG A 104 -13.29 0.06 20.38
C ARG A 104 -11.96 -0.07 21.13
N LEU A 105 -10.90 -0.49 20.44
CA LEU A 105 -9.53 -0.53 20.97
C LEU A 105 -9.04 0.88 21.34
#